data_AF-A0A8J7U1J4-F1
#
_entry.id   AF-A0A8J7U1J4-F1
#
_cell.length_a   1.000
_cell.length_b   1.000
_cell.length_c   1.000
_cell.angle_alpha   90.00
_cell.angle_beta   90.00
_cell.angle_gamma   90.00
#
_symmetry.space_group_name_H-M   'P 1'
#
loop_
_entity.id
_entity.type
_entity.pdbx_description
1 polymer ?
#
loop_
_entity_poly.entity_id
_entity_poly.type
_entity_poly.pdbx_seq_one_letter_code
_entity_poly.pdbx_strand_id
1 'polypeptide(L)'
;MTFKTIPDSMSADELLQQEGWFLMVDVFRVLDPEDTGKYKLAFKQIKRLISKNQEPFDIMGRRKLGGRVLLLMEKFAPWYRNNPMFKLTKLEASVSFNEFMQLEGEYFFRLSEVCNAYADFLPYSYAILKRDADRREDALAEIGVCKFDTTYIVQMPRFRDWLGGEFHL
;
A
#
# COMPACT_ATOMS: atom_id res chain seq x y z
N MET A 1 8.35 29.87 -2.00
CA MET A 1 8.41 28.40 -2.22
C MET A 1 9.54 27.85 -1.38
N THR A 2 9.24 27.11 -0.32
CA THR A 2 10.27 26.58 0.60
C THR A 2 10.49 25.10 0.33
N PHE A 3 11.68 24.77 -0.17
CA PHE A 3 12.16 23.39 -0.29
C PHE A 3 12.68 22.94 1.07
N LYS A 4 12.28 21.75 1.53
CA LYS A 4 12.68 21.18 2.81
C LYS A 4 13.31 19.81 2.60
N THR A 5 14.33 19.52 3.41
CA THR A 5 14.94 18.20 3.55
C THR A 5 14.29 17.46 4.71
N ILE A 6 14.22 16.13 4.63
CA ILE A 6 13.68 15.30 5.71
C ILE A 6 14.84 14.82 6.60
N PRO A 7 14.86 15.14 7.91
CA PRO A 7 15.79 14.56 8.86
C PRO A 7 15.66 13.03 8.91
N ASP A 8 16.77 12.32 9.14
CA ASP A 8 16.77 10.85 9.16
C ASP A 8 15.97 10.24 10.32
N SER A 9 15.68 11.03 11.37
CA SER A 9 14.88 10.62 12.53
C SER A 9 13.38 10.95 12.40
N MET A 10 12.94 11.56 11.30
CA MET A 10 11.55 11.99 11.13
C MET A 10 10.62 10.81 10.89
N SER A 11 9.54 10.73 11.67
CA SER A 11 8.48 9.73 11.51
C SER A 11 7.52 10.07 10.36
N ALA A 12 6.76 9.07 9.90
CA ALA A 12 5.72 9.25 8.88
C ALA A 12 4.64 10.25 9.32
N ASP A 13 4.21 10.22 10.58
CA ASP A 13 3.19 11.14 11.08
C ASP A 13 3.70 12.58 11.18
N GLU A 14 4.94 12.77 11.62
CA GLU A 14 5.59 14.09 11.62
C GLU A 14 5.72 14.65 10.21
N LEU A 15 6.14 13.82 9.24
CA LEU A 15 6.24 14.22 7.84
C LEU A 15 4.89 14.65 7.27
N LEU A 16 3.83 13.87 7.50
CA LEU A 16 2.47 14.15 6.98
C LEU A 16 1.82 15.39 7.60
N GLN A 17 2.41 15.97 8.64
CA GLN A 17 2.01 17.25 9.25
C GLN A 17 2.86 18.44 8.75
N GLN A 18 3.97 18.18 8.04
CA GLN A 18 4.83 19.25 7.54
C GLN A 18 4.20 19.99 6.37
N GLU A 19 4.38 21.30 6.34
CA GLU A 19 4.16 22.12 5.14
C GLU A 19 5.43 22.20 4.30
N GLY A 20 5.28 22.36 2.99
CA GLY A 20 6.39 22.66 2.06
C GLY A 20 6.60 21.63 0.96
N TRP A 21 7.69 21.84 0.21
CA TRP A 21 8.08 20.99 -0.90
C TRP A 21 9.18 20.03 -0.48
N PHE A 22 8.95 18.75 -0.68
CA PHE A 22 9.90 17.69 -0.34
C PHE A 22 10.21 16.84 -1.55
N LEU A 23 11.42 16.25 -1.59
CA LEU A 23 11.74 15.28 -2.60
C LEU A 23 10.83 14.06 -2.44
N MET A 24 10.17 13.67 -3.52
CA MET A 24 9.26 12.54 -3.55
C MET A 24 9.95 11.25 -3.07
N VAL A 25 11.22 11.05 -3.44
CA VAL A 25 12.00 9.88 -3.00
C VAL A 25 12.16 9.86 -1.48
N ASP A 26 12.46 11.01 -0.88
CA ASP A 26 12.64 11.11 0.58
C ASP A 26 11.31 10.90 1.29
N VAL A 27 10.21 11.44 0.75
CA VAL A 27 8.85 11.23 1.28
C VAL A 27 8.50 9.75 1.32
N PHE A 28 8.68 9.02 0.22
CA PHE A 28 8.37 7.59 0.19
C PHE A 28 9.34 6.75 1.03
N ARG A 29 10.59 7.16 1.18
CA ARG A 29 11.54 6.51 2.08
C ARG A 29 11.07 6.55 3.54
N VAL A 30 10.45 7.65 3.97
CA VAL A 30 9.92 7.78 5.34
C VAL A 30 8.58 7.08 5.49
N LEU A 31 7.73 7.11 4.45
CA LEU A 31 6.42 6.47 4.48
C LEU A 31 6.48 4.94 4.36
N ASP A 32 7.53 4.40 3.73
CA ASP A 32 7.80 2.98 3.58
C ASP A 32 9.31 2.70 3.79
N PRO A 33 9.78 2.72 5.05
CA PRO A 33 11.20 2.60 5.39
C PRO A 33 11.76 1.20 5.13
N GLU A 34 10.93 0.19 4.89
CA GLU A 34 11.38 -1.17 4.59
C GLU A 34 11.60 -1.41 3.08
N ASP A 35 11.00 -0.59 2.21
CA ASP A 35 11.24 -0.64 0.75
C ASP A 35 12.40 0.29 0.31
N THR A 36 13.53 0.21 1.03
CA THR A 36 14.77 0.97 0.77
C THR A 36 15.34 0.79 -0.64
N GLY A 37 14.86 -0.21 -1.40
CA GLY A 37 15.30 -0.50 -2.77
C GLY A 37 14.32 -0.13 -3.89
N LYS A 38 13.05 0.23 -3.61
CA LYS A 38 12.02 0.34 -4.66
C LYS A 38 11.02 1.50 -4.47
N TYR A 39 11.50 2.73 -4.34
CA TYR A 39 10.71 3.94 -4.70
C TYR A 39 10.07 3.83 -6.11
N LYS A 40 10.62 2.95 -6.96
CA LYS A 40 10.05 2.55 -8.26
C LYS A 40 8.66 1.92 -8.15
N LEU A 41 8.34 1.17 -7.08
CA LEU A 41 7.03 0.53 -6.89
C LEU A 41 5.97 1.59 -6.57
N ALA A 42 6.23 2.45 -5.57
CA ALA A 42 5.36 3.60 -5.28
C ALA A 42 5.18 4.50 -6.50
N PHE A 43 6.26 4.79 -7.24
CA PHE A 43 6.20 5.59 -8.47
C PHE A 43 5.41 4.92 -9.61
N LYS A 44 5.52 3.59 -9.75
CA LYS A 44 4.76 2.81 -10.74
C LYS A 44 3.28 2.68 -10.33
N GLN A 45 2.99 2.55 -9.04
CA GLN A 45 1.64 2.57 -8.47
C GLN A 45 0.95 3.91 -8.74
N ILE A 46 1.63 5.02 -8.47
CA ILE A 46 1.17 6.36 -8.81
C ILE A 46 0.90 6.47 -10.32
N LYS A 47 1.85 6.04 -11.18
CA LYS A 47 1.70 6.02 -12.65
C LYS A 47 0.56 5.13 -13.17
N ARG A 48 0.22 4.04 -12.49
CA ARG A 48 -0.87 3.16 -12.90
C ARG A 48 -2.25 3.72 -12.52
N LEU A 49 -2.35 4.36 -11.35
CA LEU A 49 -3.56 5.11 -10.97
C LEU A 49 -3.80 6.30 -11.92
N ILE A 50 -2.72 6.94 -12.40
CA ILE A 50 -2.76 7.97 -13.46
C ILE A 50 -3.40 7.47 -14.76
N SER A 51 -3.10 6.23 -15.16
CA SER A 51 -3.62 5.66 -16.43
C SER A 51 -5.12 5.35 -16.41
N LYS A 52 -5.78 5.41 -15.24
CA LYS A 52 -7.23 5.19 -15.08
C LYS A 52 -8.04 6.50 -15.03
N ASN A 53 -7.58 7.57 -15.70
CA ASN A 53 -8.32 8.82 -15.95
C ASN A 53 -8.45 9.81 -14.77
N GLN A 54 -7.44 9.88 -13.90
CA GLN A 54 -7.28 10.97 -12.94
C GLN A 54 -5.87 11.52 -13.08
N GLU A 55 -5.68 12.84 -13.08
CA GLU A 55 -4.35 13.49 -13.01
C GLU A 55 -3.96 13.70 -11.53
N PRO A 56 -3.43 12.69 -10.83
CA PRO A 56 -3.23 12.72 -9.40
C PRO A 56 -1.97 13.52 -9.09
N PHE A 57 -1.07 13.74 -10.07
CA PHE A 57 0.13 14.55 -9.86
C PHE A 57 -0.18 16.03 -9.60
N ASP A 58 -1.25 16.55 -10.16
CA ASP A 58 -1.69 17.92 -9.92
C ASP A 58 -2.47 18.01 -8.60
N ILE A 59 -3.23 16.95 -8.27
CA ILE A 59 -3.94 16.78 -6.98
C ILE A 59 -2.95 16.62 -5.82
N MET A 60 -1.87 15.86 -6.00
CA MET A 60 -0.79 15.65 -5.01
C MET A 60 0.20 16.82 -4.95
N GLY A 61 0.05 17.83 -5.81
CA GLY A 61 0.94 18.99 -5.85
C GLY A 61 2.36 18.66 -6.23
N ARG A 62 2.57 18.02 -7.39
CA ARG A 62 3.90 17.67 -7.91
C ARG A 62 4.56 18.83 -8.67
N ARG A 63 5.87 19.00 -8.54
CA ARG A 63 6.69 19.85 -9.42
C ARG A 63 8.00 19.17 -9.81
N LYS A 64 8.50 19.39 -11.03
CA LYS A 64 9.84 18.97 -11.44
C LYS A 64 10.87 20.06 -11.15
N LEU A 65 12.02 19.69 -10.59
CA LEU A 65 13.17 20.57 -10.37
C LEU A 65 14.46 19.80 -10.67
N GLY A 66 15.17 20.15 -11.74
CA GLY A 66 16.48 19.57 -12.08
C GLY A 66 16.50 18.03 -12.12
N GLY A 67 15.65 17.41 -12.96
CA GLY A 67 15.52 15.96 -13.06
C GLY A 67 14.84 15.27 -11.87
N ARG A 68 14.63 15.98 -10.76
CA ARG A 68 13.98 15.48 -9.55
C ARG A 68 12.50 15.84 -9.51
N VAL A 69 11.75 15.09 -8.72
CA VAL A 69 10.32 15.28 -8.50
C VAL A 69 10.09 15.69 -7.04
N LEU A 70 9.37 16.80 -6.87
CA LEU A 70 8.96 17.34 -5.58
C LEU A 70 7.46 17.11 -5.36
N LEU A 71 7.07 16.89 -4.12
CA LEU A 71 5.68 16.85 -3.65
C LEU A 71 5.42 18.02 -2.69
N LEU A 72 4.27 18.66 -2.86
CA LEU A 72 3.74 19.64 -1.91
C LEU A 72 2.94 18.89 -0.84
N MET A 73 3.42 18.89 0.40
CA MET A 73 2.82 18.08 1.46
C MET A 73 1.38 18.47 1.82
N GLU A 74 1.03 19.75 1.71
CA GLU A 74 -0.35 20.23 1.91
C GLU A 74 -1.36 19.53 0.99
N LYS A 75 -0.93 19.19 -0.23
CA LYS A 75 -1.74 18.47 -1.22
C LYS A 75 -1.57 16.96 -1.12
N PHE A 76 -0.34 16.50 -0.95
CA PHE A 76 -0.02 15.08 -0.91
C PHE A 76 -0.53 14.38 0.36
N ALA A 77 -0.39 14.99 1.55
CA ALA A 77 -0.74 14.32 2.81
C ALA A 77 -2.24 14.00 2.93
N PRO A 78 -3.19 14.89 2.59
CA PRO A 78 -4.61 14.54 2.53
C PRO A 78 -4.90 13.44 1.52
N TRP A 79 -4.31 13.52 0.32
CA TRP A 79 -4.45 12.49 -0.69
C TRP A 79 -3.95 11.12 -0.18
N TYR A 80 -2.76 11.08 0.43
CA TYR A 80 -2.16 9.85 0.96
C TYR A 80 -3.03 9.22 2.06
N ARG A 81 -3.58 10.04 2.96
CA ARG A 81 -4.51 9.56 4.01
C ARG A 81 -5.77 8.93 3.42
N ASN A 82 -6.28 9.47 2.32
CA ASN A 82 -7.48 8.97 1.63
C ASN A 82 -7.20 7.80 0.67
N ASN A 83 -5.95 7.36 0.54
CA ASN A 83 -5.57 6.22 -0.30
C ASN A 83 -4.77 5.21 0.55
N PRO A 84 -5.41 4.54 1.53
CA PRO A 84 -4.71 3.70 2.50
C PRO A 84 -4.06 2.47 1.85
N MET A 85 -4.43 2.13 0.62
CA MET A 85 -3.78 1.12 -0.23
C MET A 85 -2.28 1.32 -0.47
N PHE A 86 -1.75 2.52 -0.21
CA PHE A 86 -0.31 2.82 -0.27
C PHE A 86 0.44 2.52 1.04
N LYS A 87 -0.28 2.19 2.11
CA LYS A 87 0.30 1.77 3.39
C LYS A 87 0.35 0.25 3.42
N LEU A 88 1.41 -0.34 2.88
CA LEU A 88 1.66 -1.76 3.09
C LEU A 88 2.07 -1.96 4.56
N THR A 89 1.22 -2.61 5.33
CA THR A 89 1.54 -3.03 6.69
C THR A 89 2.37 -4.30 6.58
N LYS A 90 3.53 -4.32 7.23
CA LYS A 90 4.31 -5.56 7.38
C LYS A 90 3.57 -6.47 8.34
N LEU A 91 3.41 -7.74 7.97
CA LEU A 91 2.95 -8.74 8.93
C LEU A 91 4.12 -9.10 9.86
N GLU A 92 4.01 -8.73 11.13
CA GLU A 92 5.01 -9.11 12.14
C GLU A 92 4.97 -10.62 12.39
N ALA A 93 6.14 -11.25 12.46
CA ALA A 93 6.25 -12.71 12.60
C ALA A 93 5.69 -13.25 13.93
N SER A 94 5.53 -12.39 14.94
CA SER A 94 4.97 -12.72 16.25
C SER A 94 3.44 -12.69 16.29
N VAL A 95 2.78 -12.13 15.28
CA VAL A 95 1.31 -12.04 15.25
C VAL A 95 0.75 -13.44 15.02
N SER A 96 -0.03 -13.93 15.99
CA SER A 96 -0.76 -15.18 15.84
C SER A 96 -1.94 -15.03 14.88
N PHE A 97 -2.45 -16.15 14.36
CA PHE A 97 -3.62 -16.13 13.48
C PHE A 97 -4.84 -15.48 14.16
N ASN A 98 -5.07 -15.73 15.45
CA ASN A 98 -6.18 -15.13 16.19
C ASN A 98 -6.03 -13.61 16.32
N GLU A 99 -4.83 -13.12 16.62
CA GLU A 99 -4.56 -11.67 16.68
C GLU A 99 -4.71 -11.02 15.30
N PHE A 100 -4.23 -11.70 14.25
CA PHE A 100 -4.41 -11.25 12.86
C PHE A 100 -5.88 -11.11 12.48
N MET A 101 -6.73 -12.07 12.87
CA MET A 101 -8.18 -12.04 12.66
C MET A 101 -8.89 -10.98 13.51
N GLN A 102 -8.24 -10.41 14.53
CA GLN A 102 -8.80 -9.39 15.41
C GLN A 102 -8.34 -7.96 15.08
N LEU A 103 -7.43 -7.75 14.13
CA LEU A 103 -6.93 -6.41 13.77
C LEU A 103 -8.09 -5.45 13.42
N GLU A 104 -8.15 -4.27 14.03
CA GLU A 104 -9.20 -3.27 13.78
C GLU A 104 -8.73 -2.16 12.82
N GLY A 105 -9.51 -1.87 11.78
CA GLY A 105 -9.18 -0.85 10.77
C GLY A 105 -8.84 -1.43 9.38
N GLU A 106 -8.50 -0.54 8.45
CA GLU A 106 -8.15 -0.91 7.07
C GLU A 106 -6.64 -1.17 6.98
N TYR A 107 -6.26 -2.45 6.87
CA TYR A 107 -4.87 -2.89 6.68
C TYR A 107 -4.66 -3.55 5.32
N PHE A 108 -3.47 -3.35 4.79
CA PHE A 108 -3.04 -3.90 3.52
C PHE A 108 -1.77 -4.71 3.70
N PHE A 109 -1.87 -6.03 3.59
CA PHE A 109 -0.72 -6.94 3.68
C PHE A 109 -0.37 -7.52 2.32
N ARG A 110 0.87 -7.96 2.11
CA ARG A 110 1.17 -8.77 0.91
C ARG A 110 0.53 -10.14 1.06
N LEU A 111 -0.19 -10.59 0.03
CA LEU A 111 -0.84 -11.90 0.02
C LEU A 111 0.19 -13.03 0.24
N SER A 112 1.39 -12.92 -0.32
CA SER A 112 2.46 -13.91 -0.11
C SER A 112 2.90 -14.01 1.35
N GLU A 113 2.93 -12.89 2.08
CA GLU A 113 3.33 -12.87 3.49
C GLU A 113 2.24 -13.50 4.36
N VAL A 114 0.98 -13.12 4.13
CA VAL A 114 -0.19 -13.73 4.80
C VAL A 114 -0.27 -15.23 4.52
N CYS A 115 -0.13 -15.64 3.26
CA CYS A 115 -0.19 -17.04 2.87
C CYS A 115 0.96 -17.89 3.41
N ASN A 116 2.14 -17.29 3.59
CA ASN A 116 3.28 -17.99 4.18
C ASN A 116 3.14 -18.11 5.71
N ALA A 117 2.67 -17.04 6.37
CA ALA A 117 2.49 -17.03 7.82
C ALA A 117 1.36 -17.94 8.31
N TYR A 118 0.28 -18.05 7.53
CA TYR A 118 -0.93 -18.77 7.93
C TYR A 118 -1.31 -19.91 6.98
N ALA A 119 -0.32 -20.53 6.34
CA ALA A 119 -0.55 -21.59 5.34
C ALA A 119 -1.50 -22.70 5.84
N ASP A 120 -1.41 -23.07 7.11
CA ASP A 120 -2.22 -24.12 7.74
C ASP A 120 -3.68 -23.71 8.01
N PHE A 121 -3.99 -22.42 7.97
CA PHE A 121 -5.32 -21.87 8.26
C PHE A 121 -6.06 -21.40 7.00
N LEU A 122 -5.37 -21.31 5.86
CA LEU A 122 -5.95 -20.82 4.62
C LEU A 122 -6.53 -21.96 3.78
N PRO A 123 -7.71 -21.76 3.17
CA PRO A 123 -8.32 -22.79 2.33
C PRO A 123 -7.53 -23.02 1.02
N TYR A 124 -6.68 -22.07 0.61
CA TYR A 124 -5.90 -22.13 -0.62
C TYR A 124 -4.50 -21.57 -0.44
N SER A 125 -3.55 -22.15 -1.17
CA SER A 125 -2.17 -21.65 -1.22
C SER A 125 -2.07 -20.33 -2.00
N TYR A 126 -0.99 -19.59 -1.75
CA TYR A 126 -0.64 -18.39 -2.52
C TYR A 126 -0.69 -18.60 -4.03
N ALA A 127 -0.21 -19.74 -4.52
CA ALA A 127 -0.16 -20.04 -5.96
C ALA A 127 -1.58 -20.15 -6.58
N ILE A 128 -2.52 -20.74 -5.84
CA ILE A 128 -3.91 -20.88 -6.28
C ILE A 128 -4.59 -19.51 -6.28
N LEU A 129 -4.52 -18.78 -5.16
CA LEU A 129 -5.10 -17.45 -5.05
C LEU A 129 -4.52 -16.50 -6.10
N LYS A 130 -3.21 -16.51 -6.32
CA LYS A 130 -2.55 -15.74 -7.38
C LYS A 130 -3.10 -16.09 -8.77
N ARG A 131 -3.20 -17.38 -9.09
CA ARG A 131 -3.68 -17.83 -10.41
C ARG A 131 -5.11 -17.37 -10.66
N ASP A 132 -5.95 -17.41 -9.63
CA ASP A 132 -7.34 -16.99 -9.72
C ASP A 132 -7.45 -15.46 -9.81
N ALA A 133 -6.57 -14.73 -9.11
CA ALA A 133 -6.43 -13.28 -9.25
C ALA A 133 -6.06 -12.85 -10.66
N ASP A 134 -5.17 -13.62 -11.30
CA ASP A 134 -4.71 -13.39 -12.68
C ASP A 134 -5.82 -13.67 -13.71
N ARG A 135 -6.83 -14.49 -13.36
CA ARG A 135 -7.90 -14.94 -14.28
C ARG A 135 -9.24 -14.25 -14.06
N ARG A 136 -9.57 -13.89 -12.81
CA ARG A 136 -10.85 -13.30 -12.37
C ARG A 136 -10.55 -12.17 -11.38
N GLU A 137 -10.03 -11.05 -11.87
CA GLU A 137 -9.66 -9.90 -11.02
C GLU A 137 -10.85 -9.40 -10.18
N ASP A 138 -12.07 -9.42 -10.74
CA ASP A 138 -13.29 -9.00 -10.06
C ASP A 138 -13.69 -9.93 -8.90
N ALA A 139 -13.59 -11.26 -9.10
CA ALA A 139 -13.95 -12.24 -8.07
C ALA A 139 -13.02 -12.19 -6.85
N LEU A 140 -11.77 -11.74 -7.03
CA LEU A 140 -10.85 -11.59 -5.90
C LEU A 140 -11.01 -10.27 -5.16
N ALA A 141 -11.49 -9.21 -5.83
CA ALA A 141 -11.82 -7.96 -5.18
C ALA A 141 -12.96 -8.12 -4.15
N GLU A 142 -13.86 -9.08 -4.40
CA GLU A 142 -14.93 -9.48 -3.46
C GLU A 142 -14.37 -10.04 -2.15
N ILE A 143 -13.28 -10.81 -2.21
CA ILE A 143 -12.61 -11.38 -1.02
C ILE A 143 -11.50 -10.48 -0.45
N GLY A 144 -11.43 -9.22 -0.90
CA GLY A 144 -10.41 -8.26 -0.47
C GLY A 144 -9.00 -8.49 -1.03
N VAL A 145 -8.82 -9.40 -2.01
CA VAL A 145 -7.54 -9.59 -2.67
C VAL A 145 -7.47 -8.73 -3.92
N CYS A 146 -6.41 -7.94 -4.04
CA CYS A 146 -6.24 -7.03 -5.17
C CYS A 146 -4.81 -7.08 -5.72
N LYS A 147 -4.70 -6.94 -7.05
CA LYS A 147 -3.43 -7.00 -7.78
C LYS A 147 -2.85 -5.61 -8.00
N PHE A 148 -1.64 -5.39 -7.47
CA PHE A 148 -0.85 -4.19 -7.70
C PHE A 148 0.43 -4.54 -8.44
N ASP A 149 0.40 -4.30 -9.75
CA ASP A 149 1.48 -4.70 -10.67
C ASP A 149 1.70 -6.22 -10.63
N THR A 150 2.82 -6.67 -10.04
CA THR A 150 3.11 -8.10 -9.82
C THR A 150 2.81 -8.55 -8.38
N THR A 151 2.48 -7.62 -7.50
CA THR A 151 2.27 -7.87 -6.07
C THR A 151 0.78 -8.00 -5.78
N TYR A 152 0.39 -9.06 -5.08
CA TYR A 152 -0.96 -9.24 -4.57
C TYR A 152 -1.02 -8.75 -3.14
N ILE A 153 -2.05 -7.97 -2.82
CA ILE A 153 -2.28 -7.47 -1.47
C ILE A 153 -3.66 -7.88 -0.99
N VAL A 154 -3.80 -7.86 0.32
CA VAL A 154 -4.99 -8.29 1.05
C VAL A 154 -5.52 -7.11 1.84
N GLN A 155 -6.79 -6.76 1.60
CA GLN A 155 -7.59 -5.84 2.41
C GLN A 155 -8.23 -6.62 3.55
N MET A 156 -7.73 -6.41 4.76
CA MET A 156 -8.06 -7.26 5.90
C MET A 156 -9.54 -7.41 6.27
N PRO A 157 -10.39 -6.36 6.24
CA PRO A 157 -11.79 -6.53 6.59
C PRO A 157 -12.48 -7.59 5.71
N ARG A 158 -12.41 -7.42 4.38
CA ARG A 158 -13.04 -8.35 3.42
C ARG A 158 -12.38 -9.72 3.38
N PHE A 159 -11.06 -9.77 3.51
CA PHE A 159 -10.35 -11.05 3.52
C PHE A 159 -10.66 -11.88 4.76
N ARG A 160 -10.84 -11.24 5.92
CA ARG A 160 -11.30 -11.89 7.14
C ARG A 160 -12.73 -12.39 7.01
N ASP A 161 -13.62 -11.58 6.44
CA ASP A 161 -15.00 -12.01 6.19
C ASP A 161 -15.03 -13.26 5.29
N TRP A 162 -14.13 -13.32 4.30
CA TRP A 162 -13.95 -14.50 3.46
C TRP A 162 -13.40 -15.70 4.23
N LEU A 163 -12.42 -15.51 5.12
CA LEU A 163 -11.87 -16.58 5.97
C LEU A 163 -12.86 -17.09 7.02
N GLY A 164 -13.75 -16.22 7.51
CA GLY A 164 -14.76 -16.54 8.53
C GLY A 164 -16.10 -17.02 7.99
N GLY A 165 -16.31 -16.97 6.67
CA GLY A 165 -17.59 -17.27 6.02
C GLY A 165 -17.54 -18.48 5.07
N GLU A 166 -18.72 -19.06 4.78
CA GLU A 166 -18.91 -20.08 3.75
C GLU A 166 -18.93 -19.45 2.34
N PHE A 167 -17.78 -18.96 1.84
CA PHE A 167 -17.66 -18.59 0.43
C PHE A 167 -17.28 -19.80 -0.41
N HIS A 168 -18.15 -20.21 -1.34
CA HIS A 168 -17.83 -21.16 -2.40
C HIS A 168 -17.27 -20.41 -3.61
N LEU A 169 -16.00 -20.67 -3.98
CA LEU A 169 -15.30 -20.09 -5.14
C LEU A 169 -15.72 -20.67 -6.50
#